data_AF-A0A957MV00-F1
#
_entry.id   AF-A0A957MV00-F1
#
_cell.length_a   1.000
_cell.length_b   1.000
_cell.length_c   1.000
_cell.angle_alpha   90.00
_cell.angle_beta   90.00
_cell.angle_gamma   90.00
#
_symmetry.space_group_name_H-M   'P 1'
#
loop_
_entity.id
_entity.type
_entity.pdbx_description
1 polymer ?
#
loop_
_entity_poly.entity_id
_entity_poly.type
_entity_poly.pdbx_seq_one_letter_code
_entity_poly.pdbx_strand_id
1 'polypeptide(L)'
;MKRFYLLALPGMLVLTACQPVQPHTIDTQPMAAPLLTAADKITNAMTAAPSSVAADAAVRDWPIDATLGEAKELRPGTNGWVCRPDDPSSPTDDPRCLDANWLNVFGLDFGPEREAQSNIGISYMLMGDSVADNDDPSALVPPAGQEWQLDPPHLMVASPRPLDPALYTTDHHSGGPFIMFGGTPAEHIMVPVANVPAQDAADKIANAMSAAPMIIAQDATIIDWPIDPTLGEGKVLRAGTNGWVCRPDDPSSPTDDPR
;
A
#
# COMPACT_ATOMS: atom_id res chain seq x y z
N MET A 1 60.82 4.49 65.76
CA MET A 1 60.23 5.71 65.16
C MET A 1 59.67 5.32 63.80
N LYS A 2 58.35 5.09 63.69
CA LYS A 2 57.65 4.85 62.43
C LYS A 2 57.18 6.20 61.90
N ARG A 3 57.64 6.63 60.73
CA ARG A 3 57.08 7.78 60.02
C ARG A 3 56.76 7.39 58.58
N PHE A 4 55.53 7.72 58.23
CA PHE A 4 54.78 7.37 57.03
C PHE A 4 55.40 7.99 55.78
N TYR A 5 55.48 7.22 54.70
CA TYR A 5 55.66 7.75 53.34
C TYR A 5 54.31 7.70 52.63
N LEU A 6 53.76 8.87 52.30
CA LEU A 6 52.63 9.02 51.39
C LEU A 6 53.09 8.60 49.98
N LEU A 7 52.46 7.56 49.42
CA LEU A 7 52.49 7.26 47.99
C LEU A 7 51.48 8.18 47.29
N ALA A 8 51.96 9.23 46.64
CA ALA A 8 51.18 10.00 45.68
C ALA A 8 51.08 9.21 44.37
N LEU A 9 49.90 8.73 44.01
CA LEU A 9 49.61 8.24 42.66
C LEU A 9 49.58 9.44 41.70
N PRO A 10 50.34 9.43 40.59
CA PRO A 10 50.03 10.32 39.48
C PRO A 10 48.76 9.78 38.80
N GLY A 11 47.67 10.57 38.86
CA GLY A 11 46.47 10.33 38.08
C GLY A 11 46.82 10.43 36.59
N MET A 12 46.78 9.30 35.89
CA MET A 12 46.92 9.26 34.43
C MET A 12 45.58 9.70 33.83
N LEU A 13 45.49 10.99 33.52
CA LEU A 13 44.38 11.56 32.74
C LEU A 13 44.51 11.02 31.31
N VAL A 14 43.73 10.01 30.95
CA VAL A 14 43.66 9.52 29.57
C VAL A 14 42.84 10.52 28.76
N LEU A 15 43.52 11.49 28.16
CA LEU A 15 43.00 12.29 27.04
C LEU A 15 42.87 11.35 25.84
N THR A 16 41.70 10.74 25.67
CA THR A 16 41.31 10.05 24.44
C THR A 16 41.00 11.10 23.39
N ALA A 17 42.06 11.65 22.79
CA ALA A 17 41.98 12.46 21.60
C ALA A 17 41.53 11.58 20.41
N CYS A 18 40.63 12.13 19.59
CA CYS A 18 40.10 11.55 18.37
C CYS A 18 41.15 10.76 17.57
N GLN A 19 40.89 9.48 17.32
CA GLN A 19 41.63 8.73 16.32
C GLN A 19 41.02 8.99 14.93
N PRO A 20 41.84 9.07 13.87
CA PRO A 20 41.32 9.14 12.51
C PRO A 20 40.59 7.84 12.17
N VAL A 21 39.35 7.97 11.71
CA VAL A 21 38.57 6.87 11.12
C VAL A 21 39.36 6.35 9.92
N GLN A 22 39.83 5.11 9.99
CA GLN A 22 40.33 4.45 8.79
C GLN A 22 39.14 4.27 7.84
N PRO A 23 39.27 4.58 6.54
CA PRO A 23 38.22 4.27 5.59
C PRO A 23 38.04 2.76 5.59
N HIS A 24 36.94 2.30 6.18
CA HIS A 24 36.42 0.99 5.86
C HIS A 24 35.98 1.07 4.41
N THR A 25 36.76 0.46 3.51
CA THR A 25 36.26 0.08 2.20
C THR A 25 35.10 -0.86 2.45
N ILE A 26 33.88 -0.35 2.31
CA ILE A 26 32.70 -1.19 2.19
C ILE A 26 32.89 -1.91 0.86
N ASP A 27 33.29 -3.18 0.92
CA ASP A 27 33.15 -4.06 -0.22
C ASP A 27 31.68 -4.00 -0.64
N THR A 28 31.42 -3.42 -1.81
CA THR A 28 30.11 -3.46 -2.45
C THR A 28 29.85 -4.89 -2.93
N GLN A 29 29.63 -5.81 -1.99
CA GLN A 29 28.85 -6.98 -2.29
C GLN A 29 27.39 -6.51 -2.39
N PRO A 30 26.68 -6.82 -3.48
CA PRO A 30 25.25 -6.56 -3.53
C PRO A 30 24.61 -7.31 -2.36
N MET A 31 24.04 -6.57 -1.42
CA MET A 31 23.12 -7.15 -0.44
C MET A 31 21.88 -7.59 -1.21
N ALA A 32 21.88 -8.82 -1.71
CA ALA A 32 20.64 -9.50 -2.02
C ALA A 32 19.86 -9.57 -0.70
N ALA A 33 18.68 -8.97 -0.66
CA ALA A 33 17.74 -9.21 0.43
C ALA A 33 17.63 -10.74 0.64
N PRO A 34 17.59 -11.26 1.88
CA PRO A 34 17.43 -12.69 2.08
C PRO A 34 16.16 -13.12 1.37
N LEU A 35 16.28 -14.03 0.40
CA LEU A 35 15.10 -14.65 -0.21
C LEU A 35 14.33 -15.36 0.91
N LEU A 36 13.10 -14.91 1.17
CA LEU A 36 12.21 -15.54 2.15
C LEU A 36 12.15 -17.05 1.93
N THR A 37 12.18 -17.84 3.00
CA THR A 37 12.08 -19.29 2.87
C THR A 37 10.67 -19.67 2.40
N ALA A 38 10.51 -20.88 1.86
CA ALA A 38 9.18 -21.37 1.49
C ALA A 38 8.20 -21.37 2.68
N ALA A 39 8.69 -21.62 3.90
CA ALA A 39 7.88 -21.57 5.11
C ALA A 39 7.45 -20.14 5.47
N ASP A 40 8.34 -19.16 5.30
CA ASP A 40 8.01 -17.74 5.52
C ASP A 40 6.97 -17.26 4.52
N LYS A 41 7.14 -17.62 3.24
CA LYS A 41 6.17 -17.32 2.18
C LYS A 41 4.82 -17.96 2.42
N ILE A 42 4.77 -19.22 2.86
CA ILE A 42 3.49 -19.85 3.24
C ILE A 42 2.87 -19.10 4.41
N THR A 43 3.64 -18.74 5.43
CA THR A 43 3.13 -18.01 6.61
C THR A 43 2.55 -16.66 6.22
N ASN A 44 3.21 -15.95 5.32
CA ASN A 44 2.73 -14.69 4.79
C ASN A 44 1.47 -14.87 3.90
N ALA A 45 1.46 -15.81 2.95
CA ALA A 45 0.27 -16.10 2.15
C ALA A 45 -0.97 -16.47 2.98
N MET A 46 -0.77 -17.01 4.19
CA MET A 46 -1.84 -17.36 5.13
C MET A 46 -2.52 -16.15 5.80
N THR A 47 -1.93 -14.94 5.73
CA THR A 47 -2.55 -13.71 6.28
C THR A 47 -3.52 -13.05 5.31
N ALA A 48 -3.46 -13.40 4.02
CA ALA A 48 -4.26 -12.82 2.95
C ALA A 48 -5.78 -12.97 3.13
N ALA A 49 -6.26 -14.00 3.83
CA ALA A 49 -7.67 -14.37 3.92
C ALA A 49 -8.01 -14.98 5.29
N PRO A 50 -9.31 -15.11 5.64
CA PRO A 50 -9.70 -15.82 6.85
C PRO A 50 -9.19 -17.26 6.82
N SER A 51 -8.91 -17.83 7.99
CA SER A 51 -8.34 -19.19 8.08
C SER A 51 -9.24 -20.25 7.42
N SER A 52 -10.56 -20.03 7.38
CA SER A 52 -11.52 -20.91 6.68
C SER A 52 -11.30 -20.98 5.16
N VAL A 53 -10.59 -20.00 4.59
CA VAL A 53 -10.17 -19.97 3.18
C VAL A 53 -8.70 -20.36 3.07
N ALA A 54 -7.81 -19.68 3.79
CA ALA A 54 -6.37 -19.82 3.58
C ALA A 54 -5.83 -21.19 4.03
N ALA A 55 -6.41 -21.85 5.04
CA ALA A 55 -5.82 -23.07 5.63
C ALA A 55 -5.71 -24.23 4.63
N ASP A 56 -6.73 -24.39 3.79
CA ASP A 56 -6.82 -25.47 2.80
C ASP A 56 -6.59 -24.98 1.36
N ALA A 57 -6.20 -23.72 1.18
CA ALA A 57 -5.84 -23.15 -0.12
C ALA A 57 -4.47 -23.67 -0.60
N ALA A 58 -4.32 -23.76 -1.93
CA ALA A 58 -3.00 -23.95 -2.52
C ALA A 58 -2.18 -22.68 -2.29
N VAL A 59 -0.88 -22.81 -2.06
CA VAL A 59 0.03 -21.66 -1.96
C VAL A 59 0.99 -21.70 -3.13
N ARG A 60 1.02 -20.62 -3.91
CA ARG A 60 1.91 -20.47 -5.07
C ARG A 60 2.76 -19.23 -4.92
N ASP A 61 4.04 -19.37 -5.22
CA ASP A 61 5.00 -18.26 -5.21
C ASP A 61 4.81 -17.35 -6.44
N TRP A 62 5.42 -16.18 -6.42
CA TRP A 62 5.51 -15.35 -7.63
C TRP A 62 6.50 -15.97 -8.64
N PRO A 63 6.23 -15.85 -9.95
CA PRO A 63 7.18 -16.29 -10.96
C PRO A 63 8.47 -15.49 -10.80
N ILE A 64 9.56 -16.19 -10.46
CA ILE A 64 10.89 -15.57 -10.26
C ILE A 64 11.46 -15.07 -11.60
N ASP A 65 10.96 -15.63 -12.70
CA ASP A 65 11.28 -15.23 -14.08
C ASP A 65 10.05 -15.47 -14.96
N ALA A 66 9.49 -14.42 -15.55
CA ALA A 66 8.34 -14.50 -16.45
C ALA A 66 8.60 -15.39 -17.69
N THR A 67 9.87 -15.68 -18.01
CA THR A 67 10.28 -16.55 -19.12
C THR A 67 10.40 -18.03 -18.74
N LEU A 68 10.43 -18.37 -17.44
CA LEU A 68 10.61 -19.74 -16.96
C LEU A 68 9.30 -20.49 -16.68
N GLY A 69 8.15 -19.87 -16.96
CA GLY A 69 6.84 -20.49 -16.77
C GLY A 69 6.39 -20.53 -15.31
N GLU A 70 5.34 -21.33 -15.06
CA GLU A 70 4.41 -21.23 -13.92
C GLU A 70 5.02 -20.92 -12.54
N ALA A 71 4.27 -20.12 -11.78
CA ALA A 71 4.44 -19.89 -10.35
C ALA A 71 4.74 -21.19 -9.57
N LYS A 72 5.86 -21.23 -8.83
CA LYS A 72 6.26 -22.40 -8.04
C LYS A 72 5.20 -22.72 -6.98
N GLU A 73 4.66 -23.94 -6.99
CA GLU A 73 3.80 -24.42 -5.90
C GLU A 73 4.62 -24.62 -4.62
N LEU A 74 4.19 -23.98 -3.53
CA LEU A 74 4.79 -24.09 -2.21
C LEU A 74 4.01 -25.05 -1.31
N ARG A 75 2.69 -25.12 -1.48
CA ARG A 75 1.80 -26.04 -0.77
C ARG A 75 0.60 -26.41 -1.65
N PRO A 76 0.21 -27.69 -1.74
CA PRO A 76 -1.01 -28.07 -2.43
C PRO A 76 -2.25 -27.60 -1.66
N GLY A 77 -3.36 -27.40 -2.38
CA GLY A 77 -4.66 -27.02 -1.82
C GLY A 77 -5.73 -28.08 -2.03
N THR A 78 -6.84 -27.97 -1.29
CA THR A 78 -7.99 -28.88 -1.39
C THR A 78 -9.35 -28.18 -1.49
N ASN A 79 -9.40 -26.85 -1.35
CA ASN A 79 -10.65 -26.07 -1.34
C ASN A 79 -10.89 -25.20 -2.59
N GLY A 80 -10.02 -25.28 -3.60
CA GLY A 80 -10.14 -24.53 -4.86
C GLY A 80 -9.62 -23.09 -4.83
N TRP A 81 -9.14 -22.60 -3.69
CA TRP A 81 -8.50 -21.29 -3.58
C TRP A 81 -6.98 -21.38 -3.81
N VAL A 82 -6.41 -20.28 -4.30
CA VAL A 82 -4.96 -20.11 -4.45
C VAL A 82 -4.54 -18.84 -3.72
N CYS A 83 -3.67 -18.99 -2.72
CA CYS A 83 -3.03 -17.88 -2.02
C CYS A 83 -1.62 -17.65 -2.53
N ARG A 84 -1.22 -16.38 -2.60
CA ARG A 84 0.13 -15.94 -2.93
C ARG A 84 0.69 -15.15 -1.75
N PRO A 85 2.00 -15.28 -1.48
CA PRO A 85 2.67 -14.37 -0.54
C PRO A 85 2.73 -12.95 -1.14
N ASP A 86 3.28 -12.05 -0.35
CA ASP A 86 3.77 -10.73 -0.74
C ASP A 86 4.45 -10.74 -2.11
N ASP A 87 4.03 -9.82 -2.98
CA ASP A 87 4.67 -9.56 -4.27
C ASP A 87 5.97 -8.81 -4.04
N PRO A 88 7.14 -9.40 -4.33
CA PRO A 88 8.42 -8.73 -4.10
C PRO A 88 8.64 -7.48 -4.98
N SER A 89 7.74 -7.20 -5.93
CA SER A 89 7.75 -5.99 -6.75
C SER A 89 6.88 -4.85 -6.19
N SER A 90 6.00 -5.14 -5.22
CA SER A 90 5.19 -4.12 -4.56
C SER A 90 5.96 -3.46 -3.39
N PRO A 91 5.61 -2.22 -3.01
CA PRO A 91 6.23 -1.56 -1.86
C PRO A 91 5.63 -1.97 -0.50
N THR A 92 4.54 -2.73 -0.47
CA THR A 92 3.78 -3.09 0.75
C THR A 92 3.54 -4.59 0.85
N ASP A 93 3.42 -5.11 2.07
CA ASP A 93 3.01 -6.49 2.31
C ASP A 93 1.60 -6.77 1.77
N ASP A 94 1.48 -7.38 0.59
CA ASP A 94 0.22 -7.50 -0.17
C ASP A 94 -0.22 -8.95 -0.53
N PRO A 95 -0.17 -9.91 0.42
CA PRO A 95 -0.57 -11.28 0.15
C PRO A 95 -2.05 -11.37 -0.19
N ARG A 96 -2.38 -12.26 -1.12
CA ARG A 96 -3.71 -12.37 -1.73
C ARG A 96 -4.18 -13.81 -1.88
N CYS A 97 -5.46 -14.06 -1.64
CA CYS A 97 -6.10 -15.35 -1.93
C CYS A 97 -7.21 -15.18 -2.97
N LEU A 98 -7.07 -15.90 -4.07
CA LEU A 98 -7.91 -15.84 -5.25
C LEU A 98 -8.79 -17.09 -5.36
N ASP A 99 -10.07 -16.90 -5.66
CA ASP A 99 -10.91 -18.03 -6.10
C ASP A 99 -10.62 -18.41 -7.56
N ALA A 100 -11.25 -19.49 -8.02
CA ALA A 100 -11.07 -20.00 -9.37
C ALA A 100 -11.48 -18.99 -10.46
N ASN A 101 -12.42 -18.09 -10.18
CA ASN A 101 -12.85 -17.08 -11.15
C ASN A 101 -11.87 -15.89 -11.16
N TRP A 102 -11.34 -15.46 -10.02
CA TRP A 102 -10.31 -14.41 -9.93
C TRP A 102 -9.04 -14.80 -10.64
N LEU A 103 -8.64 -16.06 -10.57
CA LEU A 103 -7.47 -16.57 -11.29
C LEU A 103 -7.60 -16.39 -12.81
N ASN A 104 -8.83 -16.36 -13.35
CA ASN A 104 -9.04 -16.08 -14.77
C ASN A 104 -8.97 -14.58 -15.10
N VAL A 105 -9.09 -13.70 -14.10
CA VAL A 105 -8.93 -12.24 -14.26
C VAL A 105 -7.46 -11.87 -14.15
N PHE A 106 -6.80 -12.38 -13.10
CA PHE A 106 -5.41 -12.06 -12.78
C PHE A 106 -4.38 -12.89 -13.57
N GLY A 107 -4.81 -14.00 -14.19
CA GLY A 107 -3.97 -14.89 -15.01
C GLY A 107 -3.89 -14.53 -16.49
N LEU A 108 -4.62 -13.50 -16.93
CA LEU A 108 -4.48 -12.92 -18.26
C LEU A 108 -3.37 -11.85 -18.17
N ASP A 109 -2.46 -11.80 -19.15
CA ASP A 109 -1.92 -10.48 -19.52
C ASP A 109 -3.14 -9.55 -19.63
N PHE A 110 -3.13 -8.36 -19.03
CA PHE A 110 -4.28 -7.43 -18.92
C PHE A 110 -4.87 -6.94 -20.28
N GLY A 111 -4.82 -7.76 -21.32
CA GLY A 111 -5.42 -7.62 -22.63
C GLY A 111 -6.93 -7.86 -22.65
N PRO A 112 -7.52 -7.80 -23.86
CA PRO A 112 -8.90 -7.39 -24.09
C PRO A 112 -9.99 -8.43 -23.76
N GLU A 113 -9.67 -9.61 -23.26
CA GLU A 113 -10.61 -10.73 -23.18
C GLU A 113 -11.36 -10.78 -21.83
N ARG A 114 -12.25 -9.80 -21.62
CA ARG A 114 -13.20 -9.82 -20.49
C ARG A 114 -14.18 -11.00 -20.53
N GLU A 115 -14.28 -11.70 -21.67
CA GLU A 115 -15.17 -12.87 -21.89
C GLU A 115 -14.86 -14.07 -20.98
N ALA A 116 -13.68 -14.11 -20.33
CA ALA A 116 -13.38 -15.10 -19.29
C ALA A 116 -14.22 -14.91 -18.01
N GLN A 117 -14.71 -13.70 -17.74
CA GLN A 117 -15.55 -13.39 -16.58
C GLN A 117 -17.00 -13.80 -16.85
N SER A 118 -17.30 -15.09 -16.80
CA SER A 118 -18.68 -15.60 -16.90
C SER A 118 -19.41 -15.66 -15.55
N ASN A 119 -18.67 -15.53 -14.44
CA ASN A 119 -19.18 -15.64 -13.07
C ASN A 119 -18.58 -14.55 -12.19
N ILE A 120 -19.20 -14.33 -11.02
CA ILE A 120 -18.60 -13.51 -9.96
C ILE A 120 -17.31 -14.17 -9.48
N GLY A 121 -16.24 -13.40 -9.39
CA GLY A 121 -15.01 -13.83 -8.73
C GLY A 121 -14.77 -13.04 -7.46
N ILE A 122 -14.18 -13.69 -6.47
CA ILE A 122 -13.85 -13.14 -5.15
C ILE A 122 -12.36 -13.33 -4.88
N SER A 123 -11.74 -12.28 -4.36
CA SER A 123 -10.39 -12.32 -3.80
C SER A 123 -10.33 -11.62 -2.47
N TYR A 124 -9.43 -12.09 -1.61
CA TYR A 124 -9.12 -11.49 -0.31
C TYR A 124 -7.71 -10.89 -0.33
N MET A 125 -7.58 -9.69 0.24
CA MET A 125 -6.31 -9.01 0.53
C MET A 125 -6.41 -8.37 1.92
N LEU A 126 -6.43 -9.22 2.95
CA LEU A 126 -6.69 -8.80 4.33
C LEU A 126 -5.51 -8.07 5.01
N MET A 127 -4.37 -7.98 4.34
CA MET A 127 -3.25 -7.14 4.76
C MET A 127 -3.28 -5.75 4.10
N GLY A 128 -4.23 -5.52 3.18
CA GLY A 128 -4.18 -4.39 2.26
C GLY A 128 -3.23 -4.64 1.10
N ASP A 129 -3.03 -3.61 0.29
CA ASP A 129 -2.06 -3.61 -0.80
C ASP A 129 -1.68 -2.19 -1.22
N SER A 130 -0.85 -2.14 -2.26
CA SER A 130 -0.52 -0.90 -2.95
C SER A 130 -0.66 -1.08 -4.45
N VAL A 131 -1.20 -0.05 -5.10
CA VAL A 131 -1.37 0.00 -6.54
C VAL A 131 -0.76 1.29 -7.08
N ALA A 132 -0.17 1.21 -8.26
CA ALA A 132 0.50 2.34 -8.90
C ALA A 132 -0.49 3.40 -9.40
N ASP A 133 -1.65 2.95 -9.90
CA ASP A 133 -2.69 3.80 -10.48
C ASP A 133 -4.04 3.07 -10.35
N ASN A 134 -5.10 3.77 -9.93
CA ASN A 134 -6.43 3.17 -9.76
C ASN A 134 -7.12 2.80 -11.07
N ASP A 135 -6.74 3.47 -12.17
CA ASP A 135 -7.45 3.43 -13.44
C ASP A 135 -6.67 2.64 -14.50
N ASP A 136 -5.34 2.62 -14.43
CA ASP A 136 -4.46 1.88 -15.34
C ASP A 136 -3.86 0.60 -14.71
N PRO A 137 -4.43 -0.59 -14.98
CA PRO A 137 -3.89 -1.85 -14.46
C PRO A 137 -2.52 -2.24 -15.04
N SER A 138 -2.02 -1.53 -16.06
CA SER A 138 -0.70 -1.76 -16.64
C SER A 138 0.41 -0.90 -16.01
N ALA A 139 0.03 0.07 -15.15
CA ALA A 139 0.99 0.89 -14.44
C ALA A 139 1.75 0.05 -13.40
N LEU A 140 3.07 -0.04 -13.56
CA LEU A 140 3.95 -0.77 -12.62
C LEU A 140 4.61 0.16 -11.59
N VAL A 141 4.52 1.46 -11.80
CA VAL A 141 5.01 2.52 -10.92
C VAL A 141 4.05 3.70 -11.01
N PRO A 142 3.89 4.49 -9.94
CA PRO A 142 3.01 5.66 -9.97
C PRO A 142 3.36 6.62 -11.12
N PRO A 143 2.36 7.25 -11.76
CA PRO A 143 2.59 8.32 -12.72
C PRO A 143 3.46 9.43 -12.12
N ALA A 144 4.16 10.18 -12.98
CA ALA A 144 5.07 11.22 -12.52
C ALA A 144 4.36 12.26 -11.64
N GLY A 145 4.81 12.40 -10.39
CA GLY A 145 4.21 13.31 -9.42
C GLY A 145 3.04 12.73 -8.63
N GLN A 146 2.69 11.48 -8.85
CA GLN A 146 1.77 10.69 -8.03
C GLN A 146 2.55 9.76 -7.10
N GLU A 147 1.89 9.29 -6.07
CA GLU A 147 2.42 8.33 -5.12
C GLU A 147 1.62 7.02 -5.18
N TRP A 148 2.12 5.99 -4.50
CA TRP A 148 1.43 4.70 -4.45
C TRP A 148 0.11 4.86 -3.71
N GLN A 149 -0.98 4.44 -4.34
CA GLN A 149 -2.25 4.27 -3.63
C GLN A 149 -2.10 3.12 -2.64
N LEU A 150 -2.50 3.38 -1.39
CA LEU A 150 -2.47 2.40 -0.31
C LEU A 150 -3.89 1.99 0.02
N ASP A 151 -4.21 0.73 -0.26
CA ASP A 151 -5.54 0.20 -0.05
C ASP A 151 -5.58 -0.60 1.26
N PRO A 152 -6.53 -0.30 2.18
CA PRO A 152 -6.66 -1.00 3.45
C PRO A 152 -7.17 -2.43 3.24
N PRO A 153 -7.25 -3.27 4.29
CA PRO A 153 -7.81 -4.61 4.18
C PRO A 153 -9.17 -4.65 3.47
N HIS A 154 -9.23 -5.39 2.37
CA HIS A 154 -10.39 -5.38 1.48
C HIS A 154 -10.63 -6.74 0.81
N LEU A 155 -11.78 -6.83 0.14
CA LEU A 155 -12.12 -7.85 -0.84
C LEU A 155 -12.08 -7.23 -2.24
N MET A 156 -11.69 -8.01 -3.24
CA MET A 156 -11.93 -7.66 -4.63
C MET A 156 -13.07 -8.53 -5.18
N VAL A 157 -14.01 -7.90 -5.89
CA VAL A 157 -15.18 -8.56 -6.48
C VAL A 157 -15.36 -8.15 -7.93
N ALA A 158 -15.21 -9.10 -8.85
CA ALA A 158 -15.38 -8.90 -10.30
C ALA A 158 -16.73 -9.43 -10.69
N SER A 159 -17.24 -8.79 -11.71
CA SER A 159 -18.57 -9.03 -12.23
C SER A 159 -18.48 -9.45 -13.68
N PRO A 160 -19.34 -10.40 -14.12
CA PRO A 160 -19.44 -10.74 -15.53
C PRO A 160 -19.95 -9.58 -16.40
N ARG A 161 -20.56 -8.57 -15.77
CA ARG A 161 -21.07 -7.35 -16.42
C ARG A 161 -20.27 -6.13 -15.97
N PRO A 162 -20.15 -5.09 -16.82
CA PRO A 162 -19.43 -3.88 -16.44
C PRO A 162 -20.08 -3.25 -15.22
N LEU A 163 -19.26 -2.60 -14.40
CA LEU A 163 -19.74 -1.88 -13.23
C LEU A 163 -20.29 -0.51 -13.65
N ASP A 164 -21.34 -0.07 -12.97
CA ASP A 164 -21.99 1.21 -13.26
C ASP A 164 -21.45 2.30 -12.33
N PRO A 165 -20.72 3.30 -12.84
CA PRO A 165 -20.19 4.39 -12.03
C PRO A 165 -21.29 5.29 -11.42
N ALA A 166 -22.55 5.15 -11.87
CA ALA A 166 -23.70 5.79 -11.21
C ALA A 166 -24.14 5.06 -9.93
N LEU A 167 -23.70 3.82 -9.72
CA LEU A 167 -24.02 3.02 -8.53
C LEU A 167 -22.85 2.94 -7.54
N TYR A 168 -21.62 2.90 -8.05
CA TYR A 168 -20.40 2.84 -7.25
C TYR A 168 -19.41 3.90 -7.77
N THR A 169 -18.76 4.61 -6.86
CA THR A 169 -17.76 5.62 -7.23
C THR A 169 -16.48 4.96 -7.73
N THR A 170 -15.65 5.67 -8.50
CA THR A 170 -14.24 5.32 -8.75
C THR A 170 -13.30 5.95 -7.73
N ASP A 171 -13.81 6.81 -6.85
CA ASP A 171 -13.04 7.44 -5.77
C ASP A 171 -12.73 6.44 -4.65
N HIS A 172 -11.49 5.98 -4.61
CA HIS A 172 -10.97 5.07 -3.60
C HIS A 172 -10.94 5.68 -2.18
N HIS A 173 -11.08 7.00 -2.06
CA HIS A 173 -11.16 7.70 -0.77
C HIS A 173 -12.57 7.82 -0.20
N SER A 174 -13.56 7.29 -0.91
CA SER A 174 -14.96 7.34 -0.45
C SER A 174 -15.20 6.60 0.86
N GLY A 175 -14.25 5.77 1.30
CA GLY A 175 -14.32 4.94 2.51
C GLY A 175 -15.33 3.79 2.41
N GLY A 176 -16.00 3.65 1.27
CA GLY A 176 -16.92 2.56 0.95
C GLY A 176 -16.46 1.80 -0.30
N PRO A 177 -17.31 0.91 -0.82
CA PRO A 177 -16.97 0.18 -2.04
C PRO A 177 -16.78 1.11 -3.24
N PHE A 178 -15.72 0.89 -4.00
CA PHE A 178 -15.38 1.66 -5.20
C PHE A 178 -14.98 0.76 -6.36
N ILE A 179 -15.05 1.29 -7.58
CA ILE A 179 -14.63 0.64 -8.81
C ILE A 179 -13.15 0.92 -9.03
N MET A 180 -12.34 -0.12 -9.13
CA MET A 180 -10.95 -0.05 -9.58
C MET A 180 -10.85 -0.55 -11.03
N PHE A 181 -9.95 0.06 -11.81
CA PHE A 181 -9.71 -0.22 -13.23
C PHE A 181 -10.97 -0.13 -14.10
N GLY A 182 -11.82 0.87 -13.82
CA GLY A 182 -13.12 1.05 -14.47
C GLY A 182 -13.03 1.03 -15.99
N GLY A 183 -13.91 0.26 -16.63
CA GLY A 183 -13.94 0.12 -18.09
C GLY A 183 -12.84 -0.75 -18.72
N THR A 184 -11.93 -1.32 -17.92
CA THR A 184 -10.92 -2.29 -18.40
C THR A 184 -11.38 -3.74 -18.17
N PRO A 185 -10.71 -4.75 -18.77
CA PRO A 185 -10.94 -6.17 -18.44
C PRO A 185 -10.60 -6.54 -16.99
N ALA A 186 -9.77 -5.75 -16.31
CA ALA A 186 -9.40 -5.93 -14.91
C ALA A 186 -10.40 -5.27 -13.93
N GLU A 187 -11.47 -4.65 -14.44
CA GLU A 187 -12.47 -3.94 -13.64
C GLU A 187 -13.03 -4.80 -12.51
N HIS A 188 -13.02 -4.25 -11.29
CA HIS A 188 -13.61 -4.88 -10.12
C HIS A 188 -14.04 -3.87 -9.06
N ILE A 189 -14.92 -4.33 -8.15
CA ILE A 189 -15.28 -3.59 -6.94
C ILE A 189 -14.27 -3.93 -5.84
N MET A 190 -13.64 -2.89 -5.29
CA MET A 190 -12.92 -2.93 -4.03
C MET A 190 -13.92 -2.78 -2.89
N VAL A 191 -13.94 -3.71 -1.95
CA VAL A 191 -14.84 -3.71 -0.80
C VAL A 191 -14.02 -3.71 0.49
N PRO A 192 -13.83 -2.55 1.13
CA PRO A 192 -13.10 -2.51 2.39
C PRO A 192 -13.80 -3.33 3.49
N VAL A 193 -13.01 -4.07 4.28
CA VAL A 193 -13.51 -4.92 5.38
C VAL A 193 -13.00 -4.50 6.76
N ALA A 194 -12.03 -3.58 6.80
CA ALA A 194 -11.75 -2.77 7.96
C ALA A 194 -12.58 -1.48 7.91
N ASN A 195 -12.79 -0.84 9.05
CA ASN A 195 -13.24 0.55 9.05
C ASN A 195 -12.16 1.37 8.34
N VAL A 196 -12.40 1.71 7.09
CA VAL A 196 -11.77 2.84 6.43
C VAL A 196 -12.57 4.02 6.91
N PRO A 197 -12.02 4.90 7.76
CA PRO A 197 -12.68 6.16 7.98
C PRO A 197 -12.76 6.80 6.59
N ALA A 198 -13.97 6.89 6.02
CA ALA A 198 -14.22 7.97 5.07
C ALA A 198 -13.76 9.21 5.84
N GLN A 199 -12.67 9.86 5.41
CA GLN A 199 -12.15 10.99 6.15
C GLN A 199 -13.30 11.99 6.23
N ASP A 200 -13.89 12.15 7.41
CA ASP A 200 -15.08 12.96 7.53
C ASP A 200 -14.68 14.42 7.31
N ALA A 201 -15.64 15.27 6.94
CA ALA A 201 -15.30 16.66 6.62
C ALA A 201 -14.60 17.37 7.79
N ALA A 202 -14.83 16.96 9.05
CA ALA A 202 -14.20 17.55 10.21
C ALA A 202 -12.73 17.08 10.35
N ASP A 203 -12.44 15.80 10.09
CA ASP A 203 -11.09 15.25 10.07
C ASP A 203 -10.26 15.85 8.94
N LYS A 204 -10.85 15.95 7.73
CA LYS A 204 -10.22 16.66 6.59
C LYS A 204 -9.95 18.13 6.92
N ILE A 205 -10.90 18.81 7.58
CA ILE A 205 -10.71 20.19 8.02
C ILE A 205 -9.60 20.29 9.06
N ALA A 206 -9.56 19.40 10.05
CA ALA A 206 -8.55 19.41 11.11
C ALA A 206 -7.15 19.16 10.54
N ASN A 207 -7.05 18.21 9.62
CA ASN A 207 -5.82 17.91 8.89
C ASN A 207 -5.37 19.10 8.02
N ALA A 208 -6.26 19.67 7.20
CA ALA A 208 -5.98 20.88 6.42
C ALA A 208 -5.56 22.08 7.30
N MET A 209 -6.08 22.17 8.53
CA MET A 209 -5.72 23.22 9.46
C MET A 209 -4.29 23.12 10.00
N SER A 210 -3.60 21.98 9.83
CA SER A 210 -2.20 21.82 10.22
C SER A 210 -1.22 22.31 9.15
N ALA A 211 -1.67 22.51 7.90
CA ALA A 211 -0.88 23.01 6.77
C ALA A 211 -0.25 24.39 7.00
N ALA A 212 -0.82 25.20 7.90
CA ALA A 212 -0.37 26.56 8.17
C ALA A 212 -0.53 26.93 9.65
N PRO A 213 0.20 27.95 10.14
CA PRO A 213 -0.04 28.50 11.47
C PRO A 213 -1.51 28.91 11.63
N MET A 214 -2.06 28.72 12.83
CA MET A 214 -3.49 28.94 13.12
C MET A 214 -4.00 30.33 12.68
N ILE A 215 -3.15 31.36 12.71
CA ILE A 215 -3.49 32.72 12.25
C ILE A 215 -3.86 32.80 10.75
N ILE A 216 -3.41 31.84 9.95
CA ILE A 216 -3.76 31.67 8.54
C ILE A 216 -4.84 30.58 8.42
N ALA A 217 -4.60 29.40 8.99
CA ALA A 217 -5.44 28.23 8.80
C ALA A 217 -6.86 28.38 9.37
N GLN A 218 -7.08 29.20 10.41
CA GLN A 218 -8.41 29.36 11.01
C GLN A 218 -9.40 30.10 10.09
N ASP A 219 -8.90 31.01 9.24
CA ASP A 219 -9.70 31.88 8.37
C ASP A 219 -9.51 31.55 6.88
N ALA A 220 -8.77 30.50 6.56
CA ALA A 220 -8.56 29.98 5.20
C ALA A 220 -9.75 29.16 4.71
N THR A 221 -9.96 29.20 3.39
CA THR A 221 -10.91 28.31 2.70
C THR A 221 -10.30 26.91 2.67
N ILE A 222 -11.05 25.91 3.13
CA ILE A 222 -10.61 24.52 3.08
C ILE A 222 -11.28 23.83 1.91
N ILE A 223 -10.49 23.26 1.02
CA ILE A 223 -10.95 22.59 -0.20
C ILE A 223 -10.42 21.16 -0.21
N ASP A 224 -11.29 20.20 -0.50
CA ASP A 224 -10.95 18.79 -0.69
C ASP A 224 -10.22 18.57 -2.03
N TRP A 225 -9.62 17.40 -2.20
CA TRP A 225 -9.07 17.02 -3.49
C TRP A 225 -10.20 16.75 -4.50
N PRO A 226 -10.04 17.14 -5.77
CA PRO A 226 -11.06 16.90 -6.78
C PRO A 226 -11.16 15.40 -7.06
N ILE A 227 -12.40 14.93 -7.24
CA ILE A 227 -12.71 13.53 -7.59
C ILE A 227 -12.20 13.18 -9.01
N ASP A 228 -12.00 14.20 -9.85
CA ASP A 228 -11.43 14.09 -11.19
C ASP A 228 -10.56 15.33 -11.47
N PRO A 229 -9.26 15.17 -11.78
CA PRO A 229 -8.35 16.29 -12.04
C PRO A 229 -8.73 17.14 -13.27
N THR A 230 -9.64 16.65 -14.11
CA THR A 230 -10.18 17.35 -15.29
C THR A 230 -11.45 18.17 -14.98
N LEU A 231 -12.10 17.97 -13.83
CA LEU A 231 -13.38 18.62 -13.47
C LEU A 231 -13.25 19.92 -12.66
N GLY A 232 -12.04 20.39 -12.38
CA GLY A 232 -11.79 21.70 -11.76
C GLY A 232 -11.55 21.68 -10.24
N GLU A 233 -11.73 22.84 -9.58
CA GLU A 233 -11.42 23.01 -8.15
C GLU A 233 -12.28 22.07 -7.28
N GLY A 234 -11.63 21.36 -6.34
CA GLY A 234 -12.27 20.36 -5.48
C GLY A 234 -13.36 20.91 -4.56
N LYS A 235 -14.01 20.03 -3.78
CA LYS A 235 -15.17 20.38 -2.95
C LYS A 235 -14.77 21.33 -1.81
N VAL A 236 -15.41 22.49 -1.69
CA VAL A 236 -15.22 23.37 -0.52
C VAL A 236 -15.79 22.69 0.73
N LEU A 237 -14.91 22.39 1.69
CA LEU A 237 -15.25 21.82 2.99
C LEU A 237 -15.58 22.92 4.01
N ARG A 238 -14.90 24.07 3.92
CA ARG A 238 -15.17 25.26 4.73
C ARG A 238 -14.81 26.53 3.95
N ALA A 239 -15.71 27.51 3.88
CA ALA A 239 -15.38 28.81 3.28
C ALA A 239 -14.54 29.67 4.24
N GLY A 240 -13.49 30.31 3.73
CA GLY A 240 -12.63 31.23 4.46
C GLY A 240 -12.84 32.70 4.07
N THR A 241 -12.14 33.60 4.75
CA THR A 241 -12.24 35.06 4.59
C THR A 241 -10.90 35.76 4.38
N ASN A 242 -9.77 35.05 4.48
CA ASN A 242 -8.44 35.66 4.40
C ASN A 242 -7.72 35.48 3.05
N GLY A 243 -8.38 34.85 2.07
CA GLY A 243 -7.84 34.63 0.72
C GLY A 243 -6.85 33.48 0.59
N TRP A 244 -6.57 32.74 1.67
CA TRP A 244 -5.78 31.51 1.64
C TRP A 244 -6.65 30.29 1.43
N VAL A 245 -6.07 29.27 0.80
CA VAL A 245 -6.68 27.95 0.63
C VAL A 245 -5.79 26.93 1.32
N CYS A 246 -6.38 26.12 2.19
CA CYS A 246 -5.75 24.94 2.76
C CYS A 246 -6.42 23.69 2.21
N ARG A 247 -5.66 22.62 2.03
CA ARG A 247 -6.14 21.31 1.60
C ARG A 247 -5.74 20.28 2.66
N PRO A 248 -6.60 19.27 2.92
CA PRO A 248 -6.13 18.11 3.66
C PRO A 248 -4.99 17.46 2.90
N ASP A 249 -4.29 16.56 3.59
CA ASP A 249 -3.34 15.63 3.02
C ASP A 249 -3.91 15.03 1.75
N ASP A 250 -3.05 14.95 0.73
CA ASP A 250 -3.43 14.28 -0.50
C ASP A 250 -3.57 12.81 -0.15
N PRO A 251 -4.76 12.21 -0.27
CA PRO A 251 -4.90 10.85 0.20
C PRO A 251 -4.19 9.82 -0.70
N SER A 252 -3.62 10.24 -1.85
CA SER A 252 -2.62 9.46 -2.58
C SER A 252 -1.21 9.50 -1.96
N SER A 253 -0.98 10.35 -0.95
CA SER A 253 0.34 10.55 -0.32
C SER A 253 0.61 9.51 0.78
N PRO A 254 1.83 8.95 0.85
CA PRO A 254 2.24 7.99 1.86
C PRO A 254 2.57 8.69 3.19
N THR A 255 2.56 10.02 3.22
CA THR A 255 2.86 10.83 4.41
C THR A 255 1.85 11.93 4.59
N ASP A 256 1.46 12.17 5.84
CA ASP A 256 0.57 13.27 6.23
C ASP A 256 1.20 14.65 5.88
N ASP A 257 0.87 15.20 4.70
CA ASP A 257 1.39 16.45 4.11
C ASP A 257 0.26 17.39 3.61
N PRO A 258 -0.53 17.98 4.52
CA PRO A 258 -1.55 18.95 4.16
C PRO A 258 -0.95 20.26 3.64
N ARG A 259 -1.62 20.91 2.67
CA ARG A 259 -1.06 22.01 1.86
C ARG A 259 -1.83 23.32 1.98
#